data_AF-A0A965IJ39-F1
#
_entry.id   AF-A0A965IJ39-F1
#
_cell.length_a   1.000
_cell.length_b   1.000
_cell.length_c   1.000
_cell.angle_alpha   90.00
_cell.angle_beta   90.00
_cell.angle_gamma   90.00
#
_symmetry.space_group_name_H-M   'P 1'
#
loop_
_entity.id
_entity.type
_entity.pdbx_description
1 polymer ?
#
loop_
_entity_poly.entity_id
_entity_poly.type
_entity_poly.pdbx_seq_one_letter_code
_entity_poly.pdbx_strand_id
1 'polypeptide(L)'
;ANNVCSAVEYFRKLGGNVGVAGMVINKDDGTGEASAFAEKAGIPVLAAIPADEDIRRKSASYEIIGIPGTQWGPLFEDLATNVGLAPPVRPKPQTQDELLGLFSADTVGRNVVLEPATTFDMMGRHDLVKPSLEVVYDEA
;
A
#
# COMPACT_ATOMS: atom_id res chain seq x y z
N ALA A 1 5.98 -4.95 0.80
CA ALA A 1 7.09 -4.43 -0.03
C ALA A 1 7.99 -3.48 0.77
N ASN A 2 7.45 -2.44 1.43
CA ASN A 2 8.27 -1.50 2.20
C ASN A 2 9.04 -2.13 3.38
N ASN A 3 8.44 -3.11 4.06
CA ASN A 3 9.09 -3.89 5.12
C ASN A 3 10.36 -4.62 4.64
N VAL A 4 10.37 -5.12 3.41
CA VAL A 4 11.55 -5.76 2.80
C VAL A 4 12.65 -4.73 2.57
N CYS A 5 12.29 -3.50 2.18
CA CYS A 5 13.26 -2.42 2.03
C CYS A 5 13.93 -2.10 3.37
N SER A 6 13.15 -2.02 4.46
CA SER A 6 13.70 -1.82 5.82
C SER A 6 14.56 -2.98 6.29
N ALA A 7 14.19 -4.23 5.96
CA ALA A 7 14.96 -5.41 6.30
C ALA A 7 16.35 -5.40 5.62
N VAL A 8 16.43 -4.94 4.37
CA VAL A 8 17.71 -4.80 3.66
C VAL A 8 18.64 -3.82 4.38
N GLU A 9 18.12 -2.68 4.83
CA GLU A 9 18.91 -1.74 5.62
C GLU A 9 19.37 -2.35 6.94
N TYR A 10 18.51 -3.11 7.60
CA TYR A 10 18.84 -3.81 8.84
C TYR A 10 19.98 -4.82 8.64
N PHE A 11 19.89 -5.74 7.68
CA PHE A 11 20.93 -6.74 7.45
C PHE A 11 22.26 -6.14 7.00
N ARG A 12 22.24 -5.03 6.25
CA ARG A 12 23.47 -4.33 5.87
C ARG A 12 24.17 -3.66 7.06
N LYS A 13 23.41 -3.09 8.01
CA LYS A 13 23.98 -2.54 9.26
C LYS A 13 24.67 -3.61 10.10
N LEU A 14 24.24 -4.87 9.98
CA LEU A 14 24.87 -6.02 10.62
C LEU A 14 26.07 -6.60 9.82
N GLY A 15 26.50 -5.95 8.73
CA GLY A 15 27.61 -6.41 7.89
C GLY A 15 27.21 -7.41 6.79
N GLY A 16 25.92 -7.66 6.59
CA GLY A 16 25.41 -8.54 5.52
C GLY A 16 25.46 -7.89 4.14
N ASN A 17 25.68 -8.71 3.10
CA ASN A 17 25.58 -8.29 1.69
C ASN A 17 24.21 -8.68 1.12
N VAL A 18 23.18 -7.94 1.50
CA VAL A 18 21.79 -8.17 1.07
C VAL A 18 21.30 -6.98 0.24
N GLY A 19 20.47 -7.27 -0.76
CA GLY A 19 19.80 -6.29 -1.61
C GLY A 19 18.49 -6.83 -2.18
N VAL A 20 17.73 -5.98 -2.84
CA VAL A 20 16.50 -6.34 -3.56
C VAL A 20 16.83 -6.41 -5.05
N ALA A 21 16.56 -7.55 -5.68
CA ALA A 21 16.73 -7.72 -7.13
C ALA A 21 15.74 -6.86 -7.92
N GLY A 22 14.49 -6.79 -7.45
CA GLY A 22 13.43 -6.00 -8.04
C GLY A 22 12.06 -6.39 -7.47
N MET A 23 11.00 -5.96 -8.14
CA MET A 23 9.62 -6.23 -7.76
C MET A 23 8.87 -6.95 -8.87
N VAL A 24 8.10 -7.98 -8.52
CA VAL A 24 7.09 -8.56 -9.41
C VAL A 24 5.75 -7.95 -9.02
N ILE A 25 5.10 -7.27 -9.97
CA ILE A 25 3.74 -6.78 -9.79
C ILE A 25 2.83 -7.96 -10.15
N ASN A 26 2.09 -8.46 -9.15
CA ASN A 26 1.20 -9.60 -9.33
C ASN A 26 -0.25 -9.13 -9.27
N LYS A 27 -1.08 -9.61 -10.20
CA LYS A 27 -2.45 -9.14 -10.39
C LYS A 27 -2.47 -7.64 -10.70
N ASP A 28 -1.63 -7.24 -11.65
CA ASP A 28 -1.58 -5.87 -12.14
C ASP A 28 -2.93 -5.50 -12.78
N ASP A 29 -3.62 -4.55 -12.15
CA ASP A 29 -4.90 -4.00 -12.59
C ASP A 29 -4.73 -2.69 -13.37
N GLY A 30 -3.48 -2.25 -13.60
CA GLY A 30 -3.15 -1.06 -14.36
C GLY A 30 -3.30 0.24 -13.58
N THR A 31 -3.56 0.20 -12.27
CA THR A 31 -3.64 1.40 -11.41
C THR A 31 -2.30 2.13 -11.29
N GLY A 32 -1.18 1.43 -11.50
CA GLY A 32 0.17 2.01 -11.48
C GLY A 32 0.75 2.26 -10.08
N GLU A 33 0.00 2.00 -9.01
CA GLU A 33 0.43 2.21 -7.62
C GLU A 33 1.68 1.39 -7.29
N ALA A 34 1.71 0.13 -7.74
CA ALA A 34 2.85 -0.75 -7.54
C ALA A 34 4.09 -0.24 -8.30
N SER A 35 3.93 0.16 -9.57
CA SER A 35 5.02 0.75 -10.37
C SER A 35 5.59 2.02 -9.71
N ALA A 36 4.71 2.88 -9.19
CA ALA A 36 5.12 4.08 -8.44
C ALA A 36 5.90 3.72 -7.16
N PHE A 37 5.50 2.67 -6.44
CA PHE A 37 6.28 2.17 -5.30
C PHE A 37 7.68 1.72 -5.72
N ALA A 38 7.81 0.91 -6.79
CA ALA A 38 9.12 0.45 -7.28
C ALA A 38 10.04 1.61 -7.64
N GLU A 39 9.50 2.63 -8.34
CA GLU A 39 10.24 3.84 -8.68
C GLU A 39 10.73 4.58 -7.42
N LYS A 40 9.85 4.83 -6.44
CA LYS A 40 10.21 5.52 -5.19
C LYS A 40 11.19 4.73 -4.32
N ALA A 41 11.06 3.40 -4.32
CA ALA A 41 11.98 2.50 -3.63
C ALA A 41 13.31 2.32 -4.38
N GLY A 42 13.41 2.78 -5.63
CA GLY A 42 14.62 2.68 -6.45
C GLY A 42 14.95 1.24 -6.86
N ILE A 43 13.92 0.41 -7.10
CA ILE A 43 14.08 -0.99 -7.51
C ILE A 43 13.42 -1.24 -8.87
N PRO A 44 13.97 -2.11 -9.73
CA PRO A 44 13.36 -2.41 -11.03
C PRO A 44 12.10 -3.26 -10.86
N VAL A 45 11.15 -3.10 -11.78
CA VAL A 45 10.05 -4.06 -11.96
C VAL A 45 10.55 -5.19 -12.85
N LEU A 46 10.51 -6.43 -12.36
CA LEU A 46 11.02 -7.61 -13.07
C LEU A 46 9.96 -8.24 -13.98
N ALA A 47 8.70 -8.13 -13.60
CA ALA A 47 7.54 -8.49 -14.42
C ALA A 47 6.27 -7.85 -13.84
N ALA A 48 5.30 -7.62 -14.71
CA ALA A 48 3.94 -7.28 -14.36
C ALA A 48 3.01 -8.38 -14.87
N ILE A 49 2.48 -9.18 -13.93
CA ILE A 49 1.57 -10.28 -14.21
C ILE A 49 0.15 -9.72 -14.16
N PRO A 50 -0.61 -9.74 -15.27
CA PRO A 50 -1.90 -9.06 -15.35
C PRO A 50 -2.95 -9.69 -14.46
N ALA A 51 -3.96 -8.90 -14.10
CA ALA A 51 -5.20 -9.37 -13.50
C ALA A 51 -6.06 -10.12 -14.54
N ASP A 52 -5.62 -11.31 -14.95
CA ASP A 52 -6.25 -12.12 -16.00
C ASP A 52 -7.06 -13.32 -15.44
N GLU A 53 -8.19 -13.62 -16.08
CA GLU A 53 -9.10 -14.71 -15.75
C GLU A 53 -8.47 -16.11 -15.91
N ASP A 54 -7.69 -16.32 -16.97
CA ASP A 54 -7.03 -17.60 -17.25
C ASP A 54 -5.94 -17.86 -16.20
N ILE A 55 -5.11 -16.86 -15.89
CA ILE A 55 -4.12 -16.92 -14.80
C ILE A 55 -4.80 -17.28 -13.48
N ARG A 56 -5.91 -16.60 -13.15
CA ARG A 56 -6.64 -16.87 -11.91
C ARG A 56 -7.18 -18.30 -11.87
N ARG A 57 -7.78 -18.78 -12.96
CA ARG A 57 -8.34 -20.14 -13.04
C ARG A 57 -7.24 -21.19 -12.87
N LYS A 58 -6.11 -21.04 -13.58
CA LYS A 58 -4.96 -21.92 -13.48
C LYS A 58 -4.38 -21.96 -12.08
N SER A 59 -4.20 -20.78 -11.45
CA SER A 59 -3.73 -20.68 -10.07
C SER A 59 -4.68 -21.36 -9.07
N ALA A 60 -6.00 -21.20 -9.23
CA ALA A 60 -6.99 -21.86 -8.38
C ALA A 60 -7.04 -23.38 -8.58
N SER A 61 -6.72 -23.85 -9.79
CA SER A 61 -6.64 -25.28 -10.14
C SER A 61 -5.26 -25.91 -9.87
N TYR A 62 -4.32 -25.17 -9.28
CA TYR A 62 -2.93 -25.62 -9.06
C TYR A 62 -2.20 -26.03 -10.34
N GLU A 63 -2.53 -25.41 -11.47
CA GLU A 63 -1.82 -25.60 -12.73
C GLU A 63 -0.60 -24.68 -12.83
N ILE A 64 0.43 -25.16 -13.51
CA ILE A 64 1.58 -24.33 -13.88
C ILE A 64 1.14 -23.35 -14.98
N ILE A 65 1.31 -22.05 -14.73
CA ILE A 65 0.91 -20.99 -15.66
C ILE A 65 1.99 -20.78 -16.75
N GLY A 66 3.25 -20.65 -16.36
CA GLY A 66 4.37 -20.31 -17.25
C GLY A 66 4.96 -21.48 -18.02
N ILE A 67 4.14 -22.36 -18.62
CA ILE A 67 4.63 -23.49 -19.42
C ILE A 67 5.22 -22.95 -20.75
N PRO A 68 6.46 -23.32 -21.14
CA PRO A 68 7.05 -22.88 -22.40
C PRO A 68 6.17 -23.20 -23.62
N GLY A 69 6.08 -22.26 -24.56
CA GLY A 69 5.25 -22.40 -25.76
C GLY A 69 3.74 -22.22 -25.55
N THR A 70 3.28 -21.91 -24.33
CA THR A 70 1.88 -21.53 -24.04
C THR A 70 1.71 -20.02 -23.98
N GLN A 71 0.45 -19.55 -23.88
CA GLN A 71 0.10 -18.13 -23.83
C GLN A 71 0.93 -17.32 -22.82
N TRP A 72 1.15 -17.85 -21.61
CA TRP A 72 1.88 -17.15 -20.56
C TRP A 72 3.36 -17.52 -20.49
N GLY A 73 3.82 -18.49 -21.29
CA GLY A 73 5.23 -18.91 -21.33
C GLY A 73 6.20 -17.73 -21.49
N PRO A 74 6.03 -16.87 -22.52
CA PRO A 74 6.92 -15.73 -22.74
C PRO A 74 7.05 -14.79 -21.54
N LEU A 75 5.95 -14.52 -20.81
CA LEU A 75 5.97 -13.66 -19.63
C LEU A 75 6.88 -14.19 -18.52
N PHE A 76 6.84 -15.51 -18.29
CA PHE A 76 7.66 -16.14 -17.25
C PHE A 76 9.10 -16.42 -17.73
N GLU A 77 9.34 -16.59 -19.03
CA GLU A 77 10.67 -16.64 -19.64
C GLU A 77 11.41 -15.29 -19.50
N ASP A 78 10.71 -14.18 -19.77
CA ASP A 78 11.24 -12.83 -19.55
C ASP A 78 11.50 -12.57 -18.07
N LEU A 79 10.57 -12.97 -17.18
CA LEU A 79 10.78 -12.88 -15.73
C LEU A 79 12.02 -13.67 -15.29
N ALA A 80 12.21 -14.89 -15.79
CA ALA A 80 13.37 -15.71 -15.45
C ALA A 80 14.69 -15.04 -15.89
N THR A 81 14.70 -14.46 -17.09
CA THR A 81 15.83 -13.68 -17.61
C THR A 81 16.12 -12.46 -16.73
N ASN A 82 15.10 -11.69 -16.41
CA ASN A 82 15.21 -10.50 -15.57
C ASN A 82 15.72 -10.83 -14.16
N VAL A 83 15.22 -11.92 -13.55
CA VAL A 83 15.69 -12.40 -12.24
C VAL A 83 17.17 -12.82 -12.31
N GLY A 84 17.58 -13.52 -13.36
CA GLY A 84 18.97 -13.98 -13.53
C GLY A 84 19.97 -12.84 -13.75
N LEU A 85 19.52 -11.72 -14.34
CA LEU A 85 20.36 -10.56 -14.63
C LEU A 85 20.31 -9.47 -13.55
N ALA A 86 19.30 -9.47 -12.68
CA ALA A 86 19.07 -8.41 -11.71
C ALA A 86 20.15 -8.39 -10.61
N PRO A 87 20.89 -7.27 -10.44
CA PRO A 87 21.83 -7.12 -9.34
C PRO A 87 21.09 -6.88 -8.02
N PRO A 88 21.70 -7.18 -6.86
CA PRO A 88 21.16 -6.78 -5.57
C PRO A 88 21.22 -5.25 -5.43
N VAL A 89 20.06 -4.59 -5.43
CA VAL A 89 19.95 -3.13 -5.26
C VAL A 89 19.75 -2.80 -3.79
N ARG A 90 20.26 -1.65 -3.33
CA ARG A 90 19.89 -1.09 -2.03
C ARG A 90 18.61 -0.26 -2.22
N PRO A 91 17.44 -0.74 -1.76
CA PRO A 91 16.21 0.01 -1.88
C PRO A 91 16.18 1.18 -0.88
N LYS A 92 15.35 2.19 -1.17
CA LYS A 92 14.98 3.26 -0.24
C LYS A 92 13.64 2.91 0.44
N PRO A 93 13.61 2.59 1.74
CA PRO A 93 12.35 2.47 2.47
C PRO A 93 11.60 3.80 2.46
N GLN A 94 10.29 3.74 2.27
CA GLN A 94 9.40 4.90 2.32
C GLN A 94 8.88 5.11 3.75
N THR A 95 8.66 6.36 4.14
CA THR A 95 7.91 6.70 5.35
C THR A 95 6.42 6.38 5.20
N GLN A 96 5.66 6.44 6.30
CA GLN A 96 4.21 6.24 6.24
C GLN A 96 3.53 7.27 5.33
N ASP A 97 3.92 8.53 5.41
CA ASP A 97 3.38 9.60 4.56
C ASP A 97 3.78 9.42 3.09
N GLU A 98 5.02 9.01 2.82
CA GLU A 98 5.47 8.69 1.46
C GLU A 98 4.65 7.53 0.86
N LEU A 99 4.35 6.49 1.65
CA LEU A 99 3.49 5.38 1.23
C LEU A 99 2.04 5.81 0.97
N LEU A 100 1.44 6.56 1.90
CA LEU A 100 0.10 7.12 1.72
C LEU A 100 0.06 8.10 0.53
N GLY A 101 1.20 8.70 0.18
CA GLY A 101 1.41 9.52 -1.00
C GLY A 101 1.22 8.79 -2.32
N LEU A 102 1.39 7.46 -2.35
CA LEU A 102 1.31 6.65 -3.58
C LEU A 102 -0.12 6.32 -4.00
N PHE A 103 -1.06 6.38 -3.06
CA PHE A 103 -2.46 6.05 -3.30
C PHE A 103 -3.25 7.31 -3.68
N SER A 104 -4.30 7.11 -4.49
CA SER A 104 -5.22 8.20 -4.82
C SER A 104 -5.86 8.79 -3.55
N ALA A 105 -6.06 10.12 -3.52
CA ALA A 105 -6.63 10.80 -2.36
C ALA A 105 -8.01 10.28 -1.96
N ASP A 106 -8.78 9.78 -2.95
CA ASP A 106 -10.09 9.17 -2.76
C ASP A 106 -9.97 7.79 -2.10
N THR A 107 -8.94 7.01 -2.42
CA THR A 107 -8.68 5.69 -1.81
C THR A 107 -8.23 5.80 -0.35
N VAL A 108 -7.41 6.80 0.00
CA VAL A 108 -6.87 6.98 1.37
C VAL A 108 -7.73 7.88 2.26
N GLY A 109 -8.84 8.41 1.74
CA GLY A 109 -9.68 9.33 2.49
C GLY A 109 -8.97 10.62 2.88
N ARG A 110 -7.96 11.06 2.10
CA ARG A 110 -7.17 12.28 2.38
C ARG A 110 -8.07 13.52 2.47
N ASN A 111 -9.20 13.50 1.76
CA ASN A 111 -10.18 14.58 1.73
C ASN A 111 -11.37 14.36 2.69
N VAL A 112 -11.32 13.33 3.54
CA VAL A 112 -12.37 13.10 4.54
C VAL A 112 -12.28 14.20 5.59
N VAL A 113 -13.32 15.04 5.64
CA VAL A 113 -13.50 16.03 6.71
C VAL A 113 -14.06 15.29 7.91
N LEU A 114 -13.26 15.18 8.98
CA LEU A 114 -13.73 14.59 10.24
C LEU A 114 -14.76 15.53 10.88
N GLU A 115 -15.98 15.06 11.06
CA GLU A 115 -16.99 15.76 11.83
C GLU A 115 -16.78 15.49 13.32
N PRO A 116 -16.67 16.54 14.17
CA PRO A 116 -16.59 16.34 15.62
C PRO A 116 -17.81 15.60 16.14
N ALA A 117 -17.60 14.63 17.02
CA ALA A 117 -18.69 13.96 17.71
C ALA A 117 -19.51 14.96 18.53
N THR A 118 -20.83 14.89 18.43
CA THR A 118 -21.73 15.71 19.25
C THR A 118 -21.76 15.22 20.70
N THR A 119 -22.25 16.08 21.60
CA THR A 119 -22.54 15.71 23.00
C THR A 119 -23.45 14.48 23.08
N PHE A 120 -24.39 14.34 22.14
CA PHE A 120 -25.27 13.19 22.05
C PHE A 120 -24.51 11.93 21.61
N ASP A 121 -23.63 12.02 20.62
CA ASP A 121 -22.83 10.87 20.17
C ASP A 121 -21.93 10.33 21.30
N MET A 122 -21.44 11.22 22.16
CA MET A 122 -20.58 10.86 23.29
C MET A 122 -21.35 10.35 24.52
N MET A 123 -22.56 10.86 24.79
CA MET A 123 -23.27 10.65 26.06
C MET A 123 -24.67 10.04 25.94
N GLY A 124 -25.18 9.85 24.72
CA GLY A 124 -26.49 9.24 24.44
C GLY A 124 -27.70 10.02 24.95
N ARG A 125 -27.53 11.29 25.35
CA ARG A 125 -28.61 12.13 25.88
C ARG A 125 -28.49 13.57 25.43
N HIS A 126 -29.65 14.20 25.23
CA HIS A 126 -29.75 15.64 25.04
C HIS A 126 -29.89 16.32 26.40
N ASP A 127 -28.88 17.08 26.81
CA ASP A 127 -28.97 17.87 28.04
C ASP A 127 -29.88 19.09 27.79
N LEU A 128 -31.00 19.14 28.51
CA LEU A 128 -31.86 20.33 28.57
C LEU A 128 -31.22 21.34 29.53
N VAL A 129 -30.44 22.29 28.99
CA VAL A 129 -29.93 23.42 29.76
C VAL A 129 -31.11 24.32 30.15
N LYS A 130 -31.51 24.27 31.42
CA LYS A 130 -32.51 25.19 31.97
C LYS A 130 -31.80 26.48 32.39
N PRO A 131 -32.08 27.64 31.77
CA PRO A 131 -31.50 28.89 32.22
C PRO A 131 -31.94 29.18 33.65
N SER A 132 -30.99 29.47 34.53
CA SER A 132 -31.29 29.95 35.89
C SER A 132 -31.76 31.39 35.79
N LEU A 133 -32.89 31.69 36.45
CA LEU A 133 -33.33 33.08 36.63
C LEU A 133 -32.50 33.68 37.76
N GLU A 134 -31.82 34.78 37.48
CA GLU A 134 -31.13 35.59 38.49
C GLU A 134 -32.17 36.41 39.27
N VAL A 135 -32.10 36.37 40.60
CA VAL A 135 -32.96 37.19 41.46
C VAL A 135 -32.25 38.52 41.68
N VAL A 136 -32.78 39.58 41.07
CA VAL A 136 -32.35 40.96 41.33
C VAL A 136 -33.15 41.49 42.51
N TYR A 137 -32.47 41.89 43.58
CA TYR A 137 -33.09 42.57 44.73
C TYR A 137 -33.07 44.08 44.51
N ASP A 138 -34.17 44.78 44.78
CA ASP A 138 -34.23 46.24 44.76
C ASP A 138 -33.47 46.83 45.96
N GLU A 139 -32.58 47.80 45.71
CA GLU A 139 -31.89 48.55 46.75
C GLU A 139 -32.86 49.59 47.36
N ALA A 140 -33.15 49.46 48.67
CA ALA A 140 -34.04 50.33 49.44
C ALA A 140 -33.29 51.49 50.14
#